data_AF-A0A655JS87-F1
#
_entry.id   AF-A0A655JS87-F1
#
_cell.length_a   1.000
_cell.length_b   1.000
_cell.length_c   1.000
_cell.angle_alpha   90.00
_cell.angle_beta   90.00
_cell.angle_gamma   90.00
#
_symmetry.space_group_name_H-M   'P 1'
#
loop_
_entity.id
_entity.type
_entity.pdbx_description
1 polymer ?
#
loop_
_entity_poly.entity_id
_entity_poly.type
_entity_poly.pdbx_seq_one_letter_code
_entity_poly.pdbx_strand_id
1 'polypeptide(L)'
;MKLGTAYDFSVDMGSLISEAQLKTVSGHVDDATAKGAKVIAGGKARPDIGPLFYEPTVLTNVAPEMECAANETFGPVVSIYPVADVDEAVEKANDTDYGLNASVWAGSTAEGQRIAARLRSGTVNVDEGYAFAWGSLSAPMGGMGLSGVRPQVTARPSAT
;
A
#
# COMPACT_ATOMS: atom_id res chain seq x y z
N MET A 1 -5.22 9.18 -14.62
CA MET A 1 -3.77 8.90 -14.53
C MET A 1 -3.24 8.67 -15.93
N LYS A 2 -2.17 9.38 -16.29
CA LYS A 2 -1.46 9.24 -17.55
C LYS A 2 -0.20 8.40 -17.34
N LEU A 3 -0.14 7.25 -18.00
CA LEU A 3 1.05 6.40 -18.04
C LEU A 3 1.97 6.86 -19.18
N GLY A 4 3.28 6.76 -18.97
CA GLY A 4 4.24 7.13 -20.00
C GLY A 4 5.69 6.93 -19.62
N THR A 5 6.56 7.11 -20.60
CA THR A 5 8.03 7.01 -20.50
C THR A 5 8.71 8.39 -20.51
N ALA A 6 7.95 9.47 -20.61
CA ALA A 6 8.52 10.80 -20.70
C ALA A 6 9.25 11.16 -19.40
N TYR A 7 10.44 11.75 -19.54
CA TYR A 7 11.24 12.28 -18.44
C TYR A 7 10.82 13.71 -18.06
N ASP A 8 9.55 14.06 -18.29
CA ASP A 8 8.96 15.36 -17.95
C ASP A 8 7.87 15.21 -16.88
N PHE A 9 7.30 16.33 -16.43
CA PHE A 9 6.23 16.34 -15.44
C PHE A 9 4.84 16.07 -16.03
N SER A 10 4.74 15.51 -17.24
CA SER A 10 3.46 15.27 -17.92
C SER A 10 2.88 13.87 -17.68
N VAL A 11 3.60 13.02 -16.92
CA VAL A 11 3.26 11.61 -16.67
C VAL A 11 3.04 11.40 -15.18
N ASP A 12 1.95 10.71 -14.84
CA ASP A 12 1.59 10.42 -13.44
C ASP A 12 2.21 9.10 -12.94
N MET A 13 2.49 8.15 -13.84
CA MET A 13 3.01 6.83 -13.47
C MET A 13 3.91 6.23 -14.55
N GLY A 14 5.08 5.72 -14.10
CA GLY A 14 6.06 5.04 -14.94
C GLY A 14 5.83 3.53 -15.07
N SER A 15 6.82 2.83 -15.60
CA SER A 15 6.80 1.37 -15.75
C SER A 15 7.18 0.63 -14.46
N LEU A 16 6.92 -0.67 -14.43
CA LEU A 16 7.51 -1.57 -13.44
C LEU A 16 9.01 -1.76 -13.70
N ILE A 17 9.72 -2.25 -12.68
CA ILE A 17 11.18 -2.40 -12.69
C ILE A 17 11.68 -3.55 -13.58
N SER A 18 10.88 -4.62 -13.74
CA SER A 18 11.30 -5.82 -14.47
C SER A 18 10.12 -6.63 -15.00
N GLU A 19 10.38 -7.50 -15.97
CA GLU A 19 9.39 -8.45 -16.51
C GLU A 19 8.92 -9.45 -15.43
N ALA A 20 9.82 -9.84 -14.53
CA ALA A 20 9.47 -10.68 -13.40
C ALA A 20 8.43 -9.99 -12.50
N GLN A 21 8.59 -8.70 -12.22
CA GLN A 21 7.61 -7.93 -11.44
C GLN A 21 6.28 -7.83 -12.16
N LEU A 22 6.28 -7.57 -13.48
CA LEU A 22 5.06 -7.55 -14.29
C LEU A 22 4.32 -8.89 -14.21
N LYS A 23 5.04 -10.00 -14.27
CA LYS A 23 4.46 -11.35 -14.16
C LYS A 23 3.86 -11.61 -12.78
N THR A 24 4.54 -11.20 -11.70
CA THR A 24 3.99 -11.31 -10.34
C THR A 24 2.71 -10.50 -10.19
N VAL A 25 2.73 -9.23 -10.63
CA VAL A 25 1.57 -8.33 -10.51
C VAL A 25 0.37 -8.84 -11.32
N SER A 26 0.59 -9.25 -12.57
CA SER A 26 -0.47 -9.84 -13.40
C SER A 26 -0.98 -11.16 -12.81
N GLY A 27 -0.09 -12.03 -12.34
CA GLY A 27 -0.47 -13.30 -11.70
C GLY A 27 -1.35 -13.12 -10.47
N HIS A 28 -1.04 -12.15 -9.61
CA HIS A 28 -1.88 -11.84 -8.43
C HIS A 28 -3.28 -11.33 -8.81
N VAL A 29 -3.38 -10.52 -9.87
CA VAL A 29 -4.68 -10.03 -10.38
C VAL A 29 -5.47 -11.18 -11.02
N ASP A 30 -4.81 -12.03 -11.79
CA ASP A 30 -5.42 -13.20 -12.42
C ASP A 30 -5.92 -14.21 -11.37
N ASP A 31 -5.13 -14.50 -10.33
CA ASP A 31 -5.54 -15.34 -9.20
C ASP A 31 -6.76 -14.77 -8.47
N ALA A 32 -6.72 -13.47 -8.15
CA ALA A 32 -7.82 -12.81 -7.47
C ALA A 32 -9.11 -12.87 -8.30
N THR A 33 -9.04 -12.57 -9.60
CA THR A 33 -10.21 -12.63 -10.49
C THR A 33 -10.74 -14.05 -10.69
N ALA A 34 -9.86 -15.04 -10.79
CA ALA A 34 -10.26 -16.45 -10.85
C ALA A 34 -10.98 -16.91 -9.58
N LYS A 35 -10.60 -16.37 -8.42
CA LYS A 35 -11.23 -16.65 -7.11
C LYS A 35 -12.45 -15.77 -6.80
N GLY A 36 -12.86 -14.89 -7.72
CA GLY A 36 -14.09 -14.11 -7.61
C GLY A 36 -13.91 -12.65 -7.16
N ALA A 37 -12.68 -12.14 -7.08
CA ALA A 37 -12.46 -10.70 -6.94
C ALA A 37 -12.96 -9.98 -8.19
N LYS A 38 -13.42 -8.75 -7.97
CA LYS A 38 -13.90 -7.88 -9.05
C LYS A 38 -12.89 -6.76 -9.31
N VAL A 39 -12.43 -6.68 -10.55
CA VAL A 39 -11.66 -5.53 -11.05
C VAL A 39 -12.62 -4.36 -11.30
N ILE A 40 -12.42 -3.26 -10.58
CA ILE A 40 -13.17 -2.01 -10.75
C ILE A 40 -12.52 -1.13 -11.82
N ALA A 41 -11.19 -1.10 -11.84
CA ALA A 41 -10.40 -0.33 -12.79
C ALA A 41 -9.07 -1.04 -13.08
N GLY A 42 -8.53 -0.85 -14.28
CA GLY A 42 -7.22 -1.37 -14.68
C GLY A 42 -7.19 -2.89 -14.91
N GLY A 43 -6.14 -3.53 -14.41
CA GLY A 43 -5.95 -4.99 -14.45
C GLY A 43 -5.35 -5.51 -15.76
N LYS A 44 -4.64 -4.66 -16.52
CA LYS A 44 -4.08 -5.02 -17.82
C LYS A 44 -2.65 -4.51 -17.99
N ALA A 45 -1.83 -5.30 -18.68
CA ALA A 45 -0.56 -4.84 -19.21
C ALA A 45 -0.78 -3.86 -20.38
N ARG A 46 0.14 -2.90 -20.54
CA ARG A 46 0.10 -1.84 -21.57
C ARG A 46 1.31 -1.90 -22.50
N PRO A 47 1.45 -2.97 -23.31
CA PRO A 47 2.56 -3.12 -24.24
C PRO A 47 2.57 -2.03 -25.34
N ASP A 48 1.45 -1.33 -25.54
CA ASP A 48 1.33 -0.18 -26.43
C ASP A 48 2.12 1.04 -25.96
N ILE A 49 2.34 1.17 -24.65
CA ILE A 49 3.17 2.24 -24.04
C ILE A 49 4.61 1.74 -23.87
N GLY A 50 4.77 0.48 -23.45
CA GLY A 50 6.05 -0.19 -23.35
C GLY A 50 5.94 -1.57 -22.68
N PRO A 51 7.00 -2.38 -22.71
CA PRO A 51 6.95 -3.79 -22.32
C PRO A 51 6.67 -4.03 -20.83
N LEU A 52 6.96 -3.04 -19.97
CA LEU A 52 6.89 -3.15 -18.51
C LEU A 52 5.76 -2.32 -17.89
N PHE A 53 4.82 -1.82 -18.70
CA PHE A 53 3.72 -1.00 -18.19
C PHE A 53 2.52 -1.86 -17.77
N TYR A 54 1.93 -1.51 -16.63
CA TYR A 54 0.72 -2.14 -16.10
C TYR A 54 -0.24 -1.06 -15.59
N GLU A 55 -1.54 -1.25 -15.80
CA GLU A 55 -2.55 -0.28 -15.40
C GLU A 55 -2.71 -0.23 -13.87
N PRO A 56 -2.94 0.96 -13.27
CA PRO A 56 -3.38 1.06 -11.89
C PRO A 56 -4.67 0.26 -11.69
N THR A 57 -4.61 -0.74 -10.83
CA THR A 57 -5.64 -1.75 -10.67
C THR A 57 -6.32 -1.59 -9.34
N VAL A 58 -7.65 -1.52 -9.36
CA VAL A 58 -8.48 -1.48 -8.15
C VAL A 58 -9.31 -2.75 -8.09
N LEU A 59 -9.12 -3.53 -7.02
CA LEU A 59 -9.83 -4.76 -6.75
C LEU A 59 -10.84 -4.56 -5.62
N THR A 60 -11.95 -5.28 -5.71
CA THR A 60 -12.97 -5.40 -4.66
C THR A 60 -13.34 -6.87 -4.49
N ASN A 61 -13.99 -7.21 -3.38
CA ASN A 61 -14.32 -8.60 -3.02
C ASN A 61 -13.07 -9.50 -2.96
N VAL A 62 -11.96 -8.95 -2.51
CA VAL A 62 -10.74 -9.73 -2.29
C VAL A 62 -10.95 -10.57 -1.02
N ALA A 63 -10.67 -11.87 -1.10
CA ALA A 63 -10.79 -12.79 0.02
C ALA A 63 -9.39 -13.17 0.54
N PRO A 64 -9.23 -13.55 1.83
CA PRO A 64 -7.94 -13.88 2.42
C PRO A 64 -7.18 -15.01 1.69
N GLU A 65 -7.88 -15.88 0.97
CA GLU A 65 -7.29 -16.99 0.22
C GLU A 65 -6.67 -16.56 -1.13
N MET A 66 -6.84 -15.30 -1.53
CA MET A 66 -6.26 -14.74 -2.75
C MET A 66 -4.82 -14.30 -2.50
N GLU A 67 -3.93 -14.55 -3.46
CA GLU A 67 -2.51 -14.22 -3.28
C GLU A 67 -2.27 -12.73 -3.03
N CYS A 68 -3.08 -11.86 -3.64
CA CYS A 68 -2.99 -10.41 -3.44
C CYS A 68 -3.41 -9.93 -2.03
N ALA A 69 -4.07 -10.78 -1.24
CA ALA A 69 -4.50 -10.45 0.12
C ALA A 69 -3.38 -10.71 1.14
N ALA A 70 -2.68 -11.83 1.01
CA ALA A 70 -1.65 -12.28 1.94
C ALA A 70 -0.21 -11.91 1.51
N ASN A 71 0.04 -11.77 0.20
CA ASN A 71 1.37 -11.50 -0.33
C ASN A 71 1.48 -10.06 -0.84
N GLU A 72 2.62 -9.44 -0.57
CA GLU A 72 2.91 -8.08 -1.02
C GLU A 72 3.12 -8.06 -2.53
N THR A 73 2.20 -7.40 -3.26
CA THR A 73 2.20 -7.40 -4.72
C THR A 73 3.27 -6.46 -5.30
N PHE A 74 3.70 -5.42 -4.57
CA PHE A 74 4.67 -4.41 -5.02
C PHE A 74 4.40 -3.88 -6.44
N GLY A 75 3.12 -3.71 -6.78
CA GLY A 75 2.67 -3.19 -8.06
C GLY A 75 1.56 -2.16 -7.85
N PRO A 76 1.09 -1.50 -8.91
CA PRO A 76 0.02 -0.51 -8.82
C PRO A 76 -1.34 -1.22 -8.67
N VAL A 77 -1.50 -2.03 -7.62
CA VAL A 77 -2.71 -2.80 -7.30
C VAL A 77 -3.17 -2.44 -5.90
N VAL A 78 -4.43 -2.05 -5.76
CA VAL A 78 -5.05 -1.71 -4.48
C VAL A 78 -6.33 -2.52 -4.32
N SER A 79 -6.52 -3.09 -3.13
CA SER A 79 -7.73 -3.83 -2.76
C SER A 79 -8.58 -2.98 -1.81
N ILE A 80 -9.90 -2.94 -2.06
CA ILE A 80 -10.86 -2.19 -1.24
C ILE A 80 -11.76 -3.18 -0.51
N TYR A 81 -11.86 -3.01 0.80
CA TYR A 81 -12.68 -3.81 1.70
C TYR A 81 -13.69 -2.90 2.40
N PRO A 82 -15.00 -3.07 2.19
CA PRO A 82 -16.01 -2.36 2.96
C PRO A 82 -16.02 -2.88 4.40
N VAL A 83 -16.27 -1.98 5.35
CA VAL A 83 -16.46 -2.27 6.77
C VAL A 83 -17.73 -1.60 7.26
N ALA A 84 -18.38 -2.18 8.26
CA ALA A 84 -19.60 -1.65 8.84
C ALA A 84 -19.32 -0.48 9.78
N ASP A 85 -18.21 -0.53 10.51
CA ASP A 85 -17.86 0.47 11.52
C ASP A 85 -16.33 0.57 11.75
N VAL A 86 -15.96 1.48 12.65
CA VAL A 86 -14.57 1.74 13.03
C VAL A 86 -13.94 0.56 13.77
N ASP A 87 -14.71 -0.21 14.53
CA ASP A 87 -14.18 -1.33 15.29
C ASP A 87 -13.79 -2.48 14.35
N GLU A 88 -14.64 -2.78 13.36
CA GLU A 88 -14.33 -3.73 12.30
C GLU A 88 -13.14 -3.28 11.44
N ALA A 89 -13.06 -1.97 11.11
CA ALA A 89 -11.89 -1.43 10.41
C ALA A 89 -10.58 -1.66 11.17
N VAL A 90 -10.57 -1.41 12.47
CA VAL A 90 -9.38 -1.61 13.31
C VAL A 90 -9.03 -3.10 13.41
N GLU A 91 -10.03 -3.97 13.54
CA GLU A 91 -9.81 -5.42 13.58
C GLU A 91 -9.17 -5.91 12.26
N LYS A 92 -9.77 -5.58 11.12
CA LYS A 92 -9.25 -5.97 9.80
C LYS A 92 -7.89 -5.35 9.49
N ALA A 93 -7.64 -4.09 9.88
CA ALA A 93 -6.36 -3.45 9.65
C ALA A 93 -5.23 -4.06 10.50
N ASN A 94 -5.56 -4.69 11.62
CA ASN A 94 -4.62 -5.39 12.49
C ASN A 94 -4.50 -6.89 12.16
N ASP A 95 -5.39 -7.43 11.33
CA ASP A 95 -5.42 -8.83 10.87
C ASP A 95 -4.44 -9.05 9.70
N THR A 96 -3.19 -8.71 9.93
CA THR A 96 -2.09 -8.90 8.98
C THR A 96 -0.79 -9.13 9.73
N ASP A 97 0.09 -9.98 9.17
CA ASP A 97 1.42 -10.21 9.72
C ASP A 97 2.39 -9.03 9.47
N TYR A 98 1.95 -8.04 8.67
CA TYR A 98 2.68 -6.83 8.32
C TYR A 98 2.18 -5.61 9.11
N GLY A 99 3.04 -4.63 9.31
CA GLY A 99 2.72 -3.48 10.15
C GLY A 99 3.62 -2.28 9.89
N LEU A 100 3.84 -1.92 8.63
CA LEU A 100 4.76 -0.86 8.24
C LEU A 100 4.16 0.55 8.35
N ASN A 101 3.05 0.80 7.65
CA ASN A 101 2.38 2.09 7.66
C ASN A 101 0.86 1.91 7.67
N ALA A 102 0.15 2.82 8.34
CA ALA A 102 -1.28 2.94 8.24
C ALA A 102 -1.67 4.42 8.09
N SER A 103 -2.83 4.66 7.50
CA SER A 103 -3.40 5.99 7.30
C SER A 103 -4.86 5.99 7.73
N VAL A 104 -5.26 7.00 8.50
CA VAL A 104 -6.62 7.17 9.01
C VAL A 104 -7.17 8.50 8.49
N TRP A 105 -8.32 8.45 7.85
CA TRP A 105 -9.07 9.62 7.38
C TRP A 105 -10.40 9.64 8.12
N ALA A 106 -10.64 10.68 8.93
CA ALA A 106 -11.81 10.76 9.81
C ALA A 106 -12.50 12.12 9.71
N GLY A 107 -13.70 12.24 10.27
CA GLY A 107 -14.45 13.51 10.27
C GLY A 107 -13.78 14.61 11.11
N SER A 108 -12.88 14.22 12.02
CA SER A 108 -12.05 15.14 12.79
C SER A 108 -10.70 14.52 13.13
N THR A 109 -9.66 15.35 13.26
CA THR A 109 -8.32 14.89 13.65
C THR A 109 -8.32 14.20 15.03
N ALA A 110 -9.14 14.66 15.98
CA ALA A 110 -9.25 14.03 17.30
C ALA A 110 -9.84 12.61 17.23
N GLU A 111 -10.78 12.37 16.31
CA GLU A 111 -11.29 11.04 16.02
C GLU A 111 -10.23 10.17 15.33
N GLY A 112 -9.55 10.72 14.32
CA GLY A 112 -8.46 10.03 13.64
C GLY A 112 -7.35 9.58 14.59
N GLN A 113 -6.98 10.41 15.56
CA GLN A 113 -5.99 10.06 16.59
C GLN A 113 -6.46 8.92 17.52
N ARG A 114 -7.75 8.88 17.88
CA ARG A 114 -8.29 7.77 18.69
C ARG A 114 -8.27 6.44 17.94
N ILE A 115 -8.55 6.47 16.64
CA ILE A 115 -8.49 5.29 15.78
C ILE A 115 -7.04 4.87 15.58
N ALA A 116 -6.15 5.82 15.28
CA ALA A 116 -4.72 5.59 15.06
C ALA A 116 -4.05 4.89 16.24
N ALA A 117 -4.41 5.25 17.48
CA ALA A 117 -3.89 4.63 18.70
C ALA A 117 -4.23 3.13 18.84
N ARG A 118 -5.19 2.62 18.06
CA ARG A 118 -5.62 1.21 18.08
C ARG A 118 -4.97 0.37 16.97
N LEU A 119 -4.25 0.99 16.04
CA LEU A 119 -3.62 0.31 14.91
C LEU A 119 -2.23 -0.19 15.28
N ARG A 120 -1.93 -1.45 14.90
CA ARG A 120 -0.67 -2.15 15.18
C ARG A 120 0.32 -1.94 14.03
N SER A 121 0.63 -0.69 13.75
CA SER A 121 1.57 -0.30 12.70
C SER A 121 2.66 0.60 13.27
N GLY A 122 3.87 0.52 12.71
CA GLY A 122 4.99 1.30 13.21
C GLY A 122 4.92 2.79 12.84
N THR A 123 4.12 3.16 11.86
CA THR A 123 3.78 4.57 11.58
C THR A 123 2.31 4.69 11.21
N VAL A 124 1.59 5.57 11.90
CA VAL A 124 0.19 5.87 11.59
C VAL A 124 0.03 7.35 11.27
N ASN A 125 -0.52 7.65 10.11
CA ASN A 125 -0.81 9.00 9.64
C ASN A 125 -2.29 9.32 9.84
N VAL A 126 -2.62 10.54 10.28
CA VAL A 126 -3.99 11.03 10.38
C VAL A 126 -4.18 12.13 9.35
N ASP A 127 -5.23 12.01 8.54
CA ASP A 127 -5.57 12.90 7.41
C ASP A 127 -4.45 12.99 6.35
N GLU A 128 -3.62 11.94 6.25
CA GLU A 128 -2.52 11.86 5.30
C GLU A 128 -2.17 10.40 4.94
N GLY A 129 -1.86 10.14 3.67
CA GLY A 129 -1.48 8.85 3.10
C GLY A 129 -0.09 8.36 3.46
N TYR A 130 1.00 9.14 3.26
CA TYR A 130 2.38 8.64 3.51
C TYR A 130 3.50 9.70 3.37
N ALA A 131 3.34 10.68 2.48
CA ALA A 131 4.37 11.59 2.03
C ALA A 131 5.00 12.42 3.17
N PHE A 132 4.19 12.90 4.11
CA PHE A 132 4.71 13.68 5.24
C PHE A 132 5.43 12.84 6.30
N ALA A 133 5.02 11.58 6.50
CA ALA A 133 5.76 10.66 7.37
C ALA A 133 7.13 10.29 6.79
N TRP A 134 7.19 10.00 5.48
CA TRP A 134 8.45 9.72 4.79
C TRP A 134 9.39 10.94 4.75
N GLY A 135 8.83 12.15 4.61
CA GLY A 135 9.59 13.39 4.61
C GLY A 135 10.06 13.88 5.99
N SER A 136 9.54 13.30 7.08
CA SER A 136 9.90 13.72 8.43
C SER A 136 11.14 12.98 8.92
N LEU A 137 12.32 13.57 8.67
CA LEU A 137 13.62 13.04 9.11
C LEU A 137 13.76 12.85 10.63
N SER A 138 12.84 13.44 11.40
CA SER A 138 12.83 13.35 12.88
C SER A 138 11.83 12.33 13.43
N ALA A 139 10.98 11.74 12.58
CA ALA A 139 10.04 10.70 13.00
C ALA A 139 10.68 9.31 12.83
N PRO A 140 10.70 8.44 13.86
CA PRO A 140 11.23 7.09 13.70
C PRO A 140 10.32 6.29 12.76
N MET A 141 10.86 5.90 11.60
CA MET A 141 10.21 4.93 10.71
C MET A 141 10.76 3.54 11.00
N GLY A 142 9.87 2.59 11.26
CA GLY A 142 10.20 1.19 11.46
C GLY A 142 8.92 0.36 11.43
N GLY A 143 8.95 -0.83 10.84
CA GLY A 143 7.79 -1.72 10.79
C GLY A 143 7.55 -2.46 12.10
N MET A 144 6.33 -2.94 12.28
CA MET A 144 5.95 -3.94 13.27
C MET A 144 5.67 -5.28 12.56
N GLY A 145 5.78 -6.40 13.27
CA GLY A 145 5.55 -7.74 12.69
C GLY A 145 6.67 -8.18 11.75
N LEU A 146 6.31 -8.80 10.61
CA LEU A 146 7.29 -9.22 9.59
C LEU A 146 7.85 -8.05 8.78
N SER A 147 7.27 -6.84 8.89
CA SER A 147 7.77 -5.62 8.24
C SER A 147 9.07 -5.08 8.83
N GLY A 148 9.60 -5.70 9.90
CA GLY A 148 10.93 -5.42 10.45
C GLY A 148 10.95 -5.37 11.97
N VAL A 149 12.16 -5.51 12.54
CA VAL A 149 12.43 -5.28 13.97
C VAL A 149 13.55 -4.24 14.05
N ARG A 150 13.16 -2.97 14.23
CA ARG A 150 13.89 -1.81 14.78
C ARG A 150 13.53 -0.50 14.03
N PRO A 151 13.39 0.64 14.73
CA PRO A 151 13.35 1.94 14.07
C PRO A 151 14.70 2.27 13.43
N GLN A 152 14.70 2.77 12.19
CA GLN A 152 15.89 3.31 11.56
C GLN A 152 16.22 4.68 12.19
N VAL A 153 16.90 4.68 13.33
CA VAL A 153 17.64 5.85 13.83
C VAL A 153 19.10 5.43 14.00
N THR A 154 19.89 5.61 12.94
CA THR A 154 21.33 5.73 13.06
C THR A 154 21.73 7.19 12.97
N ALA A 155 21.56 7.90 14.08
CA ALA A 155 22.38 9.06 14.38
C ALA A 155 22.76 8.96 15.87
N ARG A 156 23.90 8.32 16.13
CA ARG A 156 24.61 8.47 17.41
C ARG A 156 24.99 9.95 17.53
N PRO A 157 24.62 10.68 18.59
CA PRO A 157 25.36 11.87 18.97
C PRO A 157 26.73 11.38 19.47
N SER A 158 27.80 11.76 18.79
CA SER A 158 29.15 11.67 19.35
C SER A 158 29.21 12.61 20.56
N ALA A 159 29.24 12.03 21.75
CA ALA A 159 29.68 12.71 22.95
C ALA A 159 31.22 12.74 22.93
N THR A 160 31.79 13.92 22.73
CA THR A 160 32.98 14.51 23.39
C THR A 160 33.22 15.87 22.75
#